data_AF-A0AAV0WW86-F1
#
_entry.id   AF-A0AAV0WW86-F1
#
_cell.length_a   1.000
_cell.length_b   1.000
_cell.length_c   1.000
_cell.angle_alpha   90.00
_cell.angle_beta   90.00
_cell.angle_gamma   90.00
#
_symmetry.space_group_name_H-M   'P 1'
#
loop_
_entity.id
_entity.type
_entity.pdbx_description
1 polymer ?
#
loop_
_entity_poly.entity_id
_entity_poly.type
_entity_poly.pdbx_seq_one_letter_code
_entity_poly.pdbx_strand_id
1 'polypeptide(L)'
;MNKSIMEAESNEDKMAEVYNAITGDFLTENPELGFNSALGPGKISTSLYKGLTAAMKQAIYDEQASQRAELKVFHLRTIKNKLKLLMSNDQNSLLLIL
;
A
#
# COMPACT_ATOMS: atom_id res chain seq x y z
N MET A 1 30.87 -38.66 30.59
CA MET A 1 29.98 -38.69 29.41
C MET A 1 30.77 -39.18 28.20
N ASN A 2 30.14 -39.93 27.31
CA ASN A 2 30.77 -40.43 26.09
C ASN A 2 31.05 -39.27 25.13
N LYS A 3 32.27 -39.20 24.57
CA LYS A 3 32.70 -38.11 23.67
C LYS A 3 31.80 -37.97 22.44
N SER A 4 31.34 -39.08 21.88
CA SER A 4 30.43 -39.10 20.72
C SER A 4 29.06 -38.48 21.02
N ILE A 5 28.56 -38.61 22.25
CA ILE A 5 27.27 -38.03 22.65
C ILE A 5 27.41 -36.51 22.71
N MET A 6 28.48 -36.00 23.32
CA MET A 6 28.74 -34.55 23.40
C MET A 6 28.96 -33.91 22.01
N GLU A 7 29.59 -34.62 21.08
CA GLU A 7 29.76 -34.14 19.69
C GLU A 7 28.44 -34.09 18.93
N ALA A 8 27.55 -35.08 19.15
CA ALA A 8 26.21 -35.08 18.57
C ALA A 8 25.35 -33.93 19.12
N GLU A 9 25.31 -33.76 20.44
CA GLU A 9 24.61 -32.65 21.11
C GLU A 9 25.12 -31.29 20.61
N SER A 10 26.45 -31.10 20.54
CA SER A 10 27.03 -29.86 20.03
C SER A 10 26.65 -29.57 18.57
N ASN A 11 26.48 -30.59 17.75
CA ASN A 11 26.05 -30.39 16.36
C ASN A 11 24.55 -30.07 16.28
N GLU A 12 23.72 -30.70 17.10
CA GLU A 12 22.29 -30.37 17.19
C GLU A 12 22.10 -28.92 17.64
N ASP A 13 22.83 -28.46 18.66
CA ASP A 13 22.77 -27.08 19.14
C ASP A 13 23.14 -26.07 18.04
N LYS A 14 24.21 -26.33 17.29
CA LYS A 14 24.62 -25.47 16.17
C LYS A 14 23.56 -25.42 15.08
N MET A 15 22.96 -26.56 14.75
CA MET A 15 21.91 -26.62 13.73
C MET A 15 20.65 -25.88 14.21
N ALA A 16 20.30 -25.99 15.49
CA ALA A 16 19.19 -25.25 16.08
C ALA A 16 19.46 -23.74 16.06
N GLU A 17 20.67 -23.29 16.39
CA GLU A 17 21.07 -21.87 16.32
C GLU A 17 20.91 -21.32 14.90
N VAL A 18 21.44 -22.03 13.90
CA VAL A 18 21.32 -21.64 12.48
C VAL A 18 19.88 -21.59 12.03
N TYR A 19 19.09 -22.61 12.38
CA TYR A 19 17.67 -22.66 12.04
C TYR A 19 16.93 -21.46 12.64
N ASN A 20 17.09 -21.22 13.94
CA ASN A 20 16.45 -20.12 14.65
C ASN A 20 16.84 -18.76 14.08
N ALA A 21 18.11 -18.57 13.71
CA ALA A 21 18.57 -17.33 13.10
C ALA A 21 17.90 -17.08 11.75
N ILE A 22 17.87 -18.10 10.87
CA ILE A 22 17.30 -18.00 9.52
C ILE A 22 15.79 -17.80 9.56
N THR A 23 15.11 -18.45 10.50
CA THR A 23 13.65 -18.31 10.67
C THR A 23 13.27 -17.10 11.52
N GLY A 24 14.23 -16.41 12.13
CA GLY A 24 13.99 -15.26 12.98
C GLY A 24 13.51 -14.03 12.19
N ASP A 25 12.79 -13.13 12.87
CA ASP A 25 12.19 -11.94 12.27
C ASP A 25 13.21 -10.98 11.62
N PHE A 26 14.46 -11.02 12.09
CA PHE A 26 15.51 -10.17 11.55
C PHE A 26 15.86 -10.54 10.10
N LEU A 27 16.13 -11.83 9.84
CA LEU A 27 16.51 -12.32 8.51
C LEU A 27 15.32 -12.58 7.59
N THR A 28 14.15 -12.90 8.14
CA THR A 28 12.91 -13.05 7.36
C THR A 28 12.25 -11.71 7.02
N GLU A 29 12.73 -10.63 7.62
CA GLU A 29 12.18 -9.28 7.50
C GLU A 29 10.67 -9.18 7.75
N ASN A 30 10.19 -9.86 8.81
CA ASN A 30 8.77 -9.92 9.14
C ASN A 30 8.13 -8.51 9.22
N PRO A 31 7.20 -8.15 8.31
CA PRO A 31 6.60 -6.82 8.28
C PRO A 31 5.63 -6.57 9.44
N GLU A 32 5.10 -7.63 10.05
CA GLU A 32 4.11 -7.56 11.14
C GLU A 32 4.64 -6.82 12.37
N LEU A 33 5.96 -6.89 12.62
CA LEU A 33 6.59 -6.20 13.74
C LEU A 33 6.48 -4.66 13.65
N GLY A 34 6.44 -4.12 12.43
CA GLY A 34 6.23 -2.71 12.19
C GLY A 34 4.79 -2.28 12.46
N PHE A 35 3.81 -3.14 12.21
CA PHE A 35 2.38 -2.83 12.30
C PHE A 35 1.74 -3.22 13.65
N ASN A 36 2.35 -4.17 14.38
CA ASN A 36 1.86 -4.64 15.68
C ASN A 36 2.56 -3.92 16.84
N SER A 37 2.24 -2.64 17.02
CA SER A 37 2.75 -1.86 18.14
C SER A 37 2.14 -2.27 19.48
N ALA A 38 2.97 -2.31 20.53
CA ALA A 38 2.52 -2.46 21.91
C ALA A 38 1.62 -1.30 22.39
N LEU A 39 1.62 -0.17 21.66
CA LEU A 39 0.75 0.98 21.94
C LEU A 39 -0.70 0.78 21.47
N GLY A 40 -0.99 -0.36 20.85
CA GLY A 40 -2.34 -0.76 20.46
C GLY A 40 -2.57 -0.78 18.94
N PRO A 41 -3.76 -1.22 18.50
CA PRO A 41 -4.10 -1.40 17.10
C PRO A 41 -3.98 -0.10 16.29
N GLY A 42 -3.49 -0.20 15.05
CA GLY A 42 -3.33 0.94 14.14
C GLY A 42 -2.17 1.88 14.50
N LYS A 43 -1.39 1.56 15.53
CA LYS A 43 -0.12 2.24 15.83
C LYS A 43 1.03 1.47 15.22
N ILE A 44 1.94 2.21 14.60
CA ILE A 44 3.16 1.65 14.00
C ILE A 44 4.27 1.64 15.06
N SER A 45 5.04 0.57 15.12
CA SER A 45 6.32 0.52 15.83
C SER A 45 7.37 1.25 14.99
N THR A 46 7.70 2.48 15.35
CA THR A 46 8.52 3.37 14.53
C THR A 46 9.92 2.84 14.25
N SER A 47 10.53 2.13 15.21
CA SER A 47 11.86 1.52 15.05
C SER A 47 11.86 0.26 14.18
N LEU A 48 10.72 -0.39 14.01
CA LEU A 48 10.57 -1.64 13.25
C LEU A 48 9.83 -1.43 11.92
N TYR A 49 9.41 -0.21 11.63
CA TYR A 49 8.68 0.11 10.41
C TYR A 49 9.60 0.10 9.19
N LYS A 50 9.35 -0.82 8.27
CA LYS A 50 10.12 -0.99 7.03
C LYS A 50 9.43 -0.46 5.77
N GLY A 51 8.35 0.30 5.93
CA GLY A 51 7.57 0.86 4.83
C GLY A 51 6.28 0.09 4.53
N LEU A 52 5.64 0.47 3.41
CA LEU A 52 4.36 -0.11 2.98
C LEU A 52 4.55 -1.52 2.41
N THR A 53 3.60 -2.41 2.72
CA THR A 53 3.52 -3.73 2.08
C THR A 53 3.15 -3.61 0.61
N ALA A 54 3.42 -4.65 -0.18
CA ALA A 54 3.03 -4.69 -1.59
C ALA A 54 1.51 -4.51 -1.77
N ALA A 55 0.71 -5.12 -0.89
CA ALA A 55 -0.74 -4.99 -0.90
C ALA A 55 -1.19 -3.54 -0.64
N MET A 56 -0.58 -2.85 0.32
CA MET A 56 -0.88 -1.44 0.61
C MET A 56 -0.52 -0.54 -0.58
N LYS A 57 0.64 -0.75 -1.21
CA LYS A 57 1.02 0.01 -2.42
C LYS A 57 0.03 -0.23 -3.56
N GLN A 58 -0.40 -1.48 -3.76
CA GLN A 58 -1.36 -1.82 -4.79
C GLN A 58 -2.71 -1.12 -4.56
N ALA A 59 -3.22 -1.13 -3.33
CA ALA A 59 -4.45 -0.40 -2.99
C ALA A 59 -4.35 1.10 -3.29
N ILE A 60 -3.18 1.71 -3.03
CA ILE A 60 -2.93 3.11 -3.40
C ILE A 60 -2.97 3.31 -4.92
N TYR A 61 -2.35 2.41 -5.70
CA TYR A 61 -2.35 2.52 -7.15
C TYR A 61 -3.74 2.34 -7.77
N ASP A 62 -4.54 1.42 -7.23
CA ASP A 62 -5.90 1.17 -7.66
C ASP A 62 -6.78 2.40 -7.40
N GLU A 63 -6.67 2.98 -6.20
CA GLU A 63 -7.38 4.20 -5.82
C GLU A 63 -6.98 5.38 -6.73
N GLN A 64 -5.68 5.56 -6.99
CA GLN A 64 -5.21 6.60 -7.91
C GLN A 64 -5.73 6.39 -9.34
N ALA A 65 -5.91 5.15 -9.78
CA ALA A 65 -6.50 4.86 -11.10
C ALA A 65 -7.97 5.29 -11.17
N SER A 66 -8.74 4.98 -10.13
CA SER A 66 -10.13 5.42 -9.98
C SER A 66 -10.24 6.95 -9.99
N GLN A 67 -9.42 7.65 -9.20
CA GLN A 67 -9.40 9.11 -9.15
C GLN A 67 -9.12 9.76 -10.53
N ARG A 68 -8.18 9.20 -11.30
CA ARG A 68 -7.91 9.69 -12.67
C ARG A 68 -9.11 9.51 -13.60
N ALA A 69 -9.81 8.38 -13.50
CA ALA A 69 -10.99 8.11 -14.30
C ALA A 69 -12.12 9.10 -13.96
N GLU A 70 -12.39 9.32 -12.66
CA GLU A 70 -13.39 10.27 -12.19
C GLU A 70 -13.09 11.71 -12.64
N LEU A 71 -11.83 12.14 -12.51
CA LEU A 71 -11.42 13.47 -12.93
C LEU A 71 -11.65 13.69 -14.42
N LYS A 72 -11.37 12.68 -15.26
CA LYS A 72 -11.63 12.73 -16.69
C LYS A 72 -13.12 12.89 -16.99
N VAL A 73 -13.98 12.12 -16.31
CA VAL A 73 -15.44 12.21 -16.47
C VAL A 73 -15.96 13.58 -16.04
N PHE A 74 -15.49 14.08 -14.89
CA PHE A 74 -15.86 15.40 -14.39
C PHE A 74 -15.47 16.53 -15.36
N HIS A 75 -14.26 16.47 -15.90
CA HIS A 75 -13.77 17.44 -16.87
C HIS A 75 -14.61 17.46 -18.14
N LEU A 76 -14.92 16.29 -18.71
CA LEU A 76 -15.76 16.18 -19.90
C LEU A 76 -17.19 16.69 -19.65
N ARG A 77 -17.78 16.37 -18.50
CA ARG A 77 -19.08 16.91 -18.09
C ARG A 77 -19.06 18.44 -18.02
N THR A 78 -18.00 19.01 -17.45
CA THR A 78 -17.83 20.46 -17.33
C THR A 78 -17.77 21.13 -18.69
N ILE A 79 -16.98 20.58 -19.63
CA ILE A 79 -16.91 21.09 -21.01
C ILE A 79 -18.28 21.03 -21.68
N LYS A 80 -18.96 19.88 -21.58
CA LYS A 80 -20.29 19.69 -22.19
C LYS A 80 -21.31 20.72 -21.67
N ASN A 81 -21.31 20.99 -20.36
CA ASN A 81 -22.20 21.97 -19.76
C ASN A 81 -21.90 23.40 -20.24
N LYS A 82 -20.62 23.78 -20.32
CA LYS A 82 -20.22 25.09 -20.87
C LYS A 82 -20.64 25.25 -22.33
N LEU A 83 -20.41 24.24 -23.16
CA LEU A 83 -20.84 24.25 -24.56
C LEU A 83 -22.35 24.42 -24.68
N LYS A 84 -23.14 23.69 -23.87
CA LYS A 84 -24.60 23.82 -23.87
C LYS A 84 -25.06 25.25 -23.55
N LEU A 85 -24.43 25.91 -22.57
CA LEU A 85 -24.74 27.30 -22.21
C LEU A 85 -24.40 28.28 -23.33
N LEU A 86 -23.26 28.09 -24.01
CA LEU A 86 -22.87 28.94 -25.14
C LEU A 86 -23.87 28.80 -26.30
N MET A 87 -24.27 27.58 -26.65
CA MET A 87 -25.24 27.34 -27.72
C MET A 87 -26.64 27.89 -27.39
N SER A 88 -27.08 27.83 -26.14
CA SER A 88 -28.36 28.44 -25.74
C SER A 88 -28.33 29.97 -25.76
N ASN A 89 -27.19 30.58 -25.41
CA ASN A 89 -27.02 32.03 -25.48
C ASN A 89 -26.94 32.54 -26.92
N ASP A 90 -26.36 31.77 -27.82
CA ASP A 90 -26.29 32.10 -29.25
C ASP A 90 -27.68 32.06 -29.90
N GLN A 91 -28.50 31.05 -29.60
CA GLN A 91 -29.90 30.99 -30.03
C GLN A 91 -30.74 32.15 -29.51
N ASN A 92 -30.56 32.55 -28.25
CA ASN A 92 -31.24 33.72 -27.68
C ASN A 92 -30.78 35.03 -28.33
N SER A 93 -29.50 35.14 -28.71
CA SER A 93 -28.97 36.30 -29.42
C SER A 93 -29.55 36.41 -30.84
N LEU A 94 -29.70 35.29 -31.54
CA LEU A 94 -30.33 35.25 -32.87
C LEU A 94 -31.82 35.59 -32.81
N LEU A 95 -32.53 35.16 -31.77
CA LEU A 95 -33.94 35.52 -31.53
C LEU A 95 -34.15 37.00 -31.18
N LEU A 96 -33.13 37.68 -30.63
CA LEU A 96 -33.22 39.10 -30.27
C LEU A 96 -32.98 40.06 -31.46
N ILE A 97 -32.46 39.54 -32.58
CA ILE A 97 -32.09 40.32 -33.78
C ILE A 97 -33.23 40.31 -34.83
N LEU A 98 -34.26 39.46 -34.66
CA LEU A 98 -35.46 39.39 -35.50
C LEU A 98 -36.63 40.16 -34.87
#